data_AF-A0A1G6PVP1-F1
#
_entry.id   AF-A0A1G6PVP1-F1
#
_cell.length_a   1.000
_cell.length_b   1.000
_cell.length_c   1.000
_cell.angle_alpha   90.00
_cell.angle_beta   90.00
_cell.angle_gamma   90.00
#
_symmetry.space_group_name_H-M   'P 1'
#
loop_
_entity.id
_entity.type
_entity.pdbx_description
1 polymer ?
#
loop_
_entity_poly.entity_id
_entity_poly.type
_entity_poly.pdbx_seq_one_letter_code
_entity_poly.pdbx_strand_id
1 'polypeptide(L)'
;MERPEGLWPFTVMVLDQIELIGSAALKIEAHDEGDLEGADFLWGELTPHLELSEGEYMRIDQEAGEFSTAFGQRGCCGGDPTWGDGLRFLQPTTENAALVARAFCDYFTQHADA
;
A
#
# COMPACT_ATOMS: atom_id res chain seq x y z
N MET A 1 -1.96 12.51 8.30
CA MET A 1 -2.12 11.21 8.99
C MET A 1 -0.83 10.92 9.73
N GLU A 2 -0.86 10.36 10.94
CA GLU A 2 0.37 9.90 11.58
C GLU A 2 0.79 8.56 10.96
N ARG A 3 2.08 8.41 10.62
CA ARG A 3 2.63 7.18 10.05
C ARG A 3 2.98 6.22 11.21
N PRO A 4 2.59 4.93 11.15
CA PRO A 4 2.98 3.97 12.17
C PRO A 4 4.51 3.78 12.19
N GLU A 5 5.03 3.42 13.36
CA GLU A 5 6.42 2.98 13.48
C GLU A 5 6.60 1.59 12.86
N GLY A 6 7.83 1.23 12.49
CA GLY A 6 8.15 -0.11 11.98
C GLY A 6 7.90 -0.35 10.49
N LEU A 7 7.45 0.66 9.72
CA LEU A 7 7.29 0.53 8.26
C LEU A 7 8.61 0.15 7.57
N TRP A 8 8.50 -0.56 6.45
CA TRP A 8 9.63 -0.77 5.57
C TRP A 8 10.20 0.57 5.09
N PRO A 9 11.54 0.72 4.99
CA PRO A 9 12.14 1.95 4.49
C PRO A 9 11.61 2.36 3.11
N PHE A 10 11.33 1.38 2.25
CA PHE A 10 10.75 1.63 0.93
C PHE A 10 9.33 2.19 1.02
N THR A 11 8.49 1.68 1.94
CA THR A 11 7.14 2.19 2.19
C THR A 11 7.17 3.66 2.61
N VAL A 12 8.11 4.05 3.48
CA VAL A 12 8.28 5.46 3.88
C VAL A 12 8.57 6.34 2.66
N MET A 13 9.46 5.90 1.77
CA MET A 13 9.77 6.62 0.53
C MET A 13 8.55 6.74 -0.40
N VAL A 14 7.74 5.69 -0.51
CA VAL A 14 6.50 5.71 -1.31
C VAL A 14 5.51 6.73 -0.73
N LEU A 15 5.32 6.75 0.59
CA LEU A 15 4.44 7.71 1.26
C LEU A 15 4.87 9.16 1.02
N ASP A 16 6.17 9.46 1.10
CA ASP A 16 6.70 10.78 0.76
C ASP A 16 6.36 11.18 -0.68
N GLN A 17 6.45 10.25 -1.63
CA GLN A 17 6.11 10.52 -3.03
C GLN A 17 4.59 10.69 -3.24
N ILE A 18 3.74 9.94 -2.53
CA ILE A 18 2.27 10.10 -2.57
C ILE A 18 1.89 11.50 -2.09
N GLU A 19 2.47 11.95 -0.97
CA GLU A 19 2.25 13.30 -0.43
C GLU A 19 2.75 14.39 -1.39
N LEU A 20 3.88 14.19 -2.06
CA LEU A 20 4.39 15.11 -3.08
C LEU A 20 3.47 15.23 -4.32
N ILE A 21 2.72 14.18 -4.65
CA ILE A 21 1.69 14.20 -5.71
C ILE A 21 0.42 14.94 -5.24
N GLY A 22 0.29 15.23 -3.95
CA GLY A 22 -0.88 15.89 -3.36
C GLY A 22 -2.00 14.92 -2.99
N SER A 23 -1.69 13.63 -2.84
CA SER A 23 -2.62 12.59 -2.38
C SER A 23 -2.24 12.12 -0.97
N ALA A 24 -3.05 11.25 -0.39
CA ALA A 24 -2.76 10.60 0.89
C ALA A 24 -3.47 9.23 0.97
N ALA A 25 -2.83 8.26 1.63
CA ALA A 25 -3.53 7.06 2.05
C ALA A 25 -4.55 7.39 3.16
N LEU A 26 -5.66 6.66 3.20
CA LEU A 26 -6.73 6.79 4.20
C LEU A 26 -6.43 6.02 5.49
N LYS A 27 -5.56 5.01 5.42
CA LYS A 27 -5.04 4.25 6.56
C LYS A 27 -3.72 3.62 6.16
N ILE A 28 -2.82 3.45 7.12
CA ILE A 28 -1.55 2.76 6.95
C ILE A 28 -1.45 1.69 8.04
N GLU A 29 -1.18 0.44 7.66
CA GLU A 29 -0.88 -0.66 8.59
C GLU A 29 0.56 -1.11 8.33
N ALA A 30 1.39 -1.09 9.37
CA ALA A 30 2.73 -1.65 9.29
C ALA A 30 2.68 -3.18 9.42
N HIS A 31 3.67 -3.86 8.84
CA HIS A 31 3.95 -5.25 9.15
C HIS A 31 4.28 -5.44 10.65
N ASP A 32 4.13 -6.68 11.13
CA ASP A 32 4.49 -7.04 12.51
C ASP A 32 6.02 -6.98 12.70
N GLU A 33 6.49 -6.43 13.82
CA GLU A 33 7.93 -6.21 14.12
C GLU A 33 8.80 -7.50 14.14
N GLY A 34 8.17 -8.68 14.12
CA GLY A 34 8.84 -9.98 14.03
C GLY A 34 8.69 -10.70 12.68
N ASP A 35 7.88 -10.16 11.76
CA ASP A 35 7.61 -10.74 10.47
C ASP A 35 8.46 -10.06 9.39
N LEU A 36 9.63 -10.64 9.13
CA LEU A 36 10.60 -10.13 8.15
C LEU A 36 10.11 -10.25 6.70
N GLU A 37 9.06 -11.01 6.47
CA GLU A 37 8.40 -11.19 5.16
C GLU A 37 7.00 -10.54 5.16
N GLY A 38 6.68 -9.80 6.23
CA GLY A 38 5.40 -9.13 6.40
C GLY A 38 5.24 -7.95 5.45
N ALA A 39 3.98 -7.63 5.15
CA ALA A 39 3.62 -6.56 4.23
C ALA A 39 3.18 -5.31 4.98
N ASP A 40 3.56 -4.14 4.48
CA ASP A 40 2.89 -2.89 4.84
C ASP A 40 1.66 -2.70 3.96
N PHE A 41 0.57 -2.16 4.51
CA PHE A 41 -0.67 -1.90 3.78
C PHE A 41 -0.98 -0.40 3.75
N LEU A 42 -1.20 0.12 2.54
CA LEU A 42 -1.60 1.49 2.28
C LEU A 42 -3.03 1.46 1.74
N TRP A 43 -3.99 1.92 2.54
CA TRP A 43 -5.41 1.88 2.18
C TRP A 43 -5.80 3.13 1.40
N GLY A 44 -6.38 2.93 0.22
CA GLY A 44 -6.90 4.02 -0.61
C GLY A 44 -8.41 4.19 -0.51
N GLU A 45 -9.14 3.13 -0.14
CA GLU A 45 -10.58 3.15 0.11
C GLU A 45 -10.91 2.42 1.42
N LEU A 46 -11.86 2.96 2.19
CA LEU A 46 -12.41 2.33 3.38
C LEU A 46 -13.92 2.15 3.22
N THR A 47 -14.45 0.95 3.43
CA THR A 47 -15.88 0.68 3.31
C THR A 47 -16.64 1.31 4.51
N PRO A 48 -17.52 2.31 4.32
CA PRO A 48 -18.04 3.15 5.41
C PRO A 48 -18.90 2.47 6.47
N HIS A 49 -19.37 1.25 6.23
CA HIS A 49 -20.34 0.54 7.07
C HIS A 49 -19.76 -0.68 7.81
N LEU A 50 -18.52 -1.03 7.52
CA LEU A 50 -17.82 -2.14 8.14
C LEU A 50 -16.65 -1.51 8.90
N GLU A 51 -16.29 -2.06 10.07
CA GLU A 51 -15.23 -1.47 10.91
C GLU A 51 -13.94 -1.27 10.09
N LEU A 52 -13.03 -0.40 10.57
CA LEU A 52 -11.86 0.20 9.89
C LEU A 52 -10.88 -0.74 9.15
N SER A 53 -11.19 -2.01 8.98
CA SER A 53 -10.38 -3.08 8.41
C SER A 53 -10.99 -3.68 7.14
N GLU A 54 -11.84 -2.95 6.43
CA GLU A 54 -12.41 -3.36 5.14
C GLU A 54 -12.32 -2.25 4.09
N GLY A 55 -12.04 -2.63 2.85
CA GLY A 55 -11.74 -1.70 1.77
C GLY A 55 -10.61 -2.17 0.86
N GLU A 56 -10.13 -1.26 0.03
CA GLU A 56 -9.08 -1.52 -0.96
C GLU A 56 -7.75 -0.90 -0.54
N TYR A 57 -6.68 -1.65 -0.78
CA TYR A 57 -5.33 -1.29 -0.36
C TYR A 57 -4.30 -1.67 -1.40
N MET A 58 -3.14 -1.03 -1.29
CA MET A 58 -1.88 -1.50 -1.88
C MET A 58 -1.03 -2.11 -0.77
N ARG A 59 -0.56 -3.34 -0.95
CA ARG A 59 0.45 -3.94 -0.07
C ARG A 59 1.84 -3.71 -0.64
N ILE A 60 2.82 -3.52 0.23
CA ILE A 60 4.25 -3.46 -0.09
C ILE A 60 4.95 -4.56 0.70
N ASP A 61 5.46 -5.55 -0.03
CA ASP A 61 6.15 -6.73 0.49
C ASP A 61 7.66 -6.56 0.34
N GLN A 62 8.40 -7.18 1.25
CA GLN A 62 9.84 -7.36 1.14
C GLN A 62 10.16 -8.84 0.98
N GLU A 63 10.96 -9.18 -0.03
CA GLU A 63 11.53 -10.52 -0.17
C GLU A 63 12.99 -10.40 -0.64
N ALA A 64 13.91 -11.04 0.09
CA ALA A 64 15.33 -11.12 -0.27
C ALA A 64 16.02 -9.76 -0.55
N GLY A 65 15.57 -8.68 0.09
CA GLY A 65 16.12 -7.32 -0.08
C GLY A 65 15.51 -6.54 -1.25
N GLU A 66 14.54 -7.11 -1.95
CA GLU A 66 13.76 -6.45 -2.99
C GLU A 66 12.32 -6.24 -2.51
N PHE A 67 11.63 -5.29 -3.14
CA PHE A 67 10.27 -4.95 -2.80
C PHE A 67 9.30 -5.30 -3.93
N SER A 68 8.09 -5.69 -3.56
CA SER A 68 7.00 -5.87 -4.52
C SER A 68 5.74 -5.18 -4.01
N THR A 69 4.85 -4.84 -4.92
CA THR A 69 3.54 -4.30 -4.59
C THR A 69 2.45 -5.17 -5.17
N ALA A 70 1.26 -5.09 -4.59
CA ALA A 70 0.04 -5.61 -5.19
C ALA A 70 -1.16 -4.83 -4.64
N PHE A 71 -2.21 -4.72 -5.45
CA PHE A 71 -3.50 -4.22 -4.97
C PHE A 71 -4.36 -5.39 -4.49
N GLY A 72 -5.14 -5.13 -3.46
CA GLY A 72 -6.04 -6.11 -2.88
C GLY A 72 -7.23 -5.45 -2.22
N GLN A 73 -8.22 -6.26 -1.92
CA GLN A 73 -9.40 -5.87 -1.18
C GLN A 73 -9.54 -6.79 0.02
N ARG A 74 -9.82 -6.21 1.19
CA ARG A 74 -10.24 -6.95 2.38
C ARG A 74 -11.74 -6.77 2.57
N GLY A 75 -12.47 -7.87 2.63
CA GLY A 75 -13.92 -7.87 2.82
C GLY A 75 -14.38 -8.80 3.95
N CYS A 76 -15.59 -8.54 4.46
CA CYS A 76 -16.22 -9.20 5.60
C CYS A 76 -16.30 -10.75 5.52
N CYS A 77 -16.24 -11.34 4.33
CA CYS A 77 -16.47 -12.76 4.09
C CYS A 77 -15.42 -13.40 3.17
N GLY A 78 -14.16 -13.43 3.61
CA GLY A 78 -13.18 -14.45 3.25
C GLY A 78 -12.51 -14.37 1.87
N GLY A 79 -11.17 -14.42 1.90
CA GLY A 79 -10.25 -14.54 0.77
C GLY A 79 -9.90 -13.19 0.17
N ASP A 80 -8.84 -12.54 0.68
CA ASP A 80 -8.29 -11.30 0.13
C ASP A 80 -7.74 -11.60 -1.29
N PRO A 81 -8.47 -11.30 -2.37
CA PRO A 81 -7.97 -11.56 -3.70
C PRO A 81 -6.88 -10.51 -3.98
N THR A 82 -5.64 -10.96 -4.11
CA THR A 82 -4.57 -10.12 -4.64
C THR A 82 -4.63 -10.19 -6.16
N TRP A 83 -4.93 -9.07 -6.80
CA TRP A 83 -4.89 -8.98 -8.25
C TRP A 83 -3.43 -8.70 -8.64
N GLY A 84 -2.80 -9.68 -9.28
CA GLY A 84 -1.35 -9.84 -9.40
C GLY A 84 -0.58 -8.85 -10.27
N ASP A 85 -1.11 -7.64 -10.52
CA ASP A 85 -0.56 -6.63 -11.43
C ASP A 85 0.21 -5.50 -10.73
N GLY A 86 0.78 -5.76 -9.55
CA GLY A 86 1.69 -4.81 -8.92
C GLY A 86 3.14 -4.94 -9.39
N LEU A 87 3.94 -3.94 -9.05
CA LEU A 87 5.34 -3.86 -9.44
C LEU A 87 6.18 -4.86 -8.63
N ARG A 88 7.20 -5.49 -9.22
CA ARG A 88 8.00 -6.54 -8.55
C ARG A 88 9.49 -6.28 -8.69
N PHE A 89 10.27 -6.89 -7.80
CA PHE A 89 11.74 -6.82 -7.80
C PHE A 89 12.26 -5.37 -7.76
N LEU A 90 11.60 -4.53 -6.96
CA LEU A 90 11.92 -3.12 -6.83
C LEU A 90 13.06 -2.93 -5.84
N GLN A 91 14.05 -2.16 -6.26
CA GLN A 91 15.07 -1.64 -5.35
C GLN A 91 14.53 -0.42 -4.62
N PRO A 92 14.93 -0.16 -3.36
CA PRO A 92 14.44 0.96 -2.55
C PRO A 92 15.08 2.29 -3.00
N THR A 93 14.68 2.77 -4.18
CA THR A 93 15.16 4.02 -4.78
C THR A 93 14.02 5.02 -4.88
N THR A 94 14.35 6.31 -4.90
CA THR A 94 13.35 7.39 -5.04
C THR A 94 12.57 7.27 -6.35
N GLU A 95 13.22 6.82 -7.43
CA GLU A 95 12.58 6.61 -8.73
C GLU A 95 11.51 5.51 -8.67
N ASN A 96 11.84 4.35 -8.08
CA ASN A 96 10.87 3.27 -7.90
C ASN A 96 9.76 3.66 -6.94
N ALA A 97 10.08 4.39 -5.86
CA ALA A 97 9.07 4.91 -4.94
C ALA A 97 8.10 5.86 -5.64
N ALA A 98 8.60 6.71 -6.56
CA ALA A 98 7.75 7.61 -7.35
C ALA A 98 6.85 6.84 -8.34
N LEU A 99 7.35 5.75 -8.92
CA LEU A 99 6.54 4.86 -9.78
C LEU A 99 5.41 4.19 -8.98
N VAL A 100 5.74 3.64 -7.81
CA VAL A 100 4.75 3.02 -6.91
C VAL A 100 3.72 4.06 -6.43
N ALA A 101 4.15 5.25 -6.03
CA ALA A 101 3.26 6.31 -5.60
C ALA A 101 2.28 6.76 -6.69
N ARG A 102 2.75 6.85 -7.94
CA ARG A 102 1.86 7.11 -9.09
C ARG A 102 0.87 5.97 -9.30
N ALA A 103 1.32 4.72 -9.26
CA ALA A 103 0.43 3.57 -9.40
C ALA A 103 -0.66 3.57 -8.31
N PHE A 104 -0.30 3.87 -7.06
CA PHE A 104 -1.26 4.04 -5.96
C PHE A 104 -2.29 5.13 -6.29
N CYS A 105 -1.83 6.33 -6.63
CA CYS A 105 -2.71 7.46 -6.92
C CYS A 105 -3.61 7.17 -8.14
N ASP A 106 -3.08 6.61 -9.22
CA ASP A 106 -3.82 6.31 -10.44
C ASP A 106 -4.92 5.27 -10.17
N TYR A 107 -4.62 4.22 -9.39
CA TYR A 107 -5.61 3.21 -9.00
C TYR A 107 -6.76 3.87 -8.22
N PHE A 108 -6.46 4.56 -7.12
CA PHE A 108 -7.50 5.09 -6.24
C PHE A 108 -8.20 6.36 -6.74
N THR A 109 -7.61 7.07 -7.72
CA THR A 109 -8.30 8.21 -8.36
C THR A 109 -9.29 7.74 -9.43
N GLN A 110 -8.98 6.66 -10.17
CA GLN A 110 -9.88 6.11 -11.19
C GLN A 110 -11.17 5.52 -10.58
N HIS A 111 -11.12 5.06 -9.33
CA HIS A 111 -12.27 4.51 -8.62
C HIS A 111 -13.12 5.57 -7.89
N ALA A 112 -12.65 6.81 -7.74
CA ALA A 112 -13.38 7.87 -7.04
C ALA A 112 -14.58 8.46 -7.83
N ASP A 113 -14.63 8.22 -9.16
CA ASP A 113 -15.63 8.79 -10.08
C ASP A 113 -16.67 7.75 -10.59
N ALA A 114 -16.71 6.53 -10.03
CA ALA A 114 -17.60 5.44 -10.48
C ALA A 114 -18.89 5.30 -9.68
#